data_AF-A0A957FPL7-F1
#
_entry.id   AF-A0A957FPL7-F1
#
_cell.length_a   1.000
_cell.length_b   1.000
_cell.length_c   1.000
_cell.angle_alpha   90.00
_cell.angle_beta   90.00
_cell.angle_gamma   90.00
#
_symmetry.space_group_name_H-M   'P 1'
#
loop_
_entity.id
_entity.type
_entity.pdbx_description
1 polymer ?
#
loop_
_entity_poly.entity_id
_entity_poly.type
_entity_poly.pdbx_seq_one_letter_code
_entity_poly.pdbx_strand_id
1 'polypeptide(L)'
;MTTTNASPFQVLAMPLNRPDVVDLLHQQLSQPTAGTSLNILAQRPTAAARRHWLADMHHTPTLSQFLTIHDPHHHLVPTTTTQLVPAQFLREAGFLTRNMGGWSPLYFGVGQWLASPEADVLGRHTAVLKTYGPRIHYFGSHEPLVAARLHQETGLEWPALLRAVRHLADQRTNALLRPEDPAPRWPTWTRYAEQVYRWLETETIGRWNEPLVTVAGVAVPRLLLLDELLHFLVRIEAERRTAVLQQNPAIADALGAWQEQFTAVTNLFFILKGEYIMGRHRRSTIMLLPELGVVVKQPGLEPFHEVQLNARTSPSGQPENWPHLLADGALVTAAGRIRLILEDGLIPRLNNVFGLNVLFSSLLGLSIEPHITGPTFQEYIWANPSQLTLDFYQQIVMHQQVCEQLQVENGDWHAANFMVDEQTQKLTHIDWGAARPLLPHEKNETEALARLKQVKNIAYSFNDEALAARTEALHEQLVQDDALLADVRRRARIVVASAE
;
A
#
# COMPACT_ATOMS: atom_id res chain seq x y z
N MET A 1 19.47 10.70 -38.10
CA MET A 1 18.77 9.75 -37.20
C MET A 1 17.46 10.40 -36.79
N THR A 2 16.37 10.02 -37.44
CA THR A 2 15.01 10.44 -37.08
C THR A 2 14.67 9.84 -35.73
N THR A 3 14.52 10.69 -34.71
CA THR A 3 13.95 10.29 -33.43
C THR A 3 12.52 9.84 -33.70
N THR A 4 12.26 8.54 -33.70
CA THR A 4 10.92 8.03 -33.48
C THR A 4 10.43 8.67 -32.18
N ASN A 5 9.45 9.56 -32.27
CA ASN A 5 8.83 10.16 -31.09
C ASN A 5 8.25 9.01 -30.27
N ALA A 6 8.97 8.58 -29.24
CA ALA A 6 8.47 7.58 -28.32
C ALA A 6 7.12 8.07 -27.77
N SER A 7 6.10 7.20 -27.75
CA SER A 7 4.80 7.53 -27.19
C SER A 7 4.98 8.14 -25.80
N PRO A 8 4.26 9.21 -25.46
CA PRO A 8 4.44 9.87 -24.17
C PRO A 8 3.94 8.99 -23.02
N PHE A 9 4.52 9.16 -21.84
CA PHE A 9 3.93 8.62 -20.61
C PHE A 9 2.69 9.42 -20.24
N GLN A 10 1.66 8.72 -19.77
CA GLN A 10 0.35 9.26 -19.49
C GLN A 10 -0.20 8.72 -18.17
N VAL A 11 -0.95 9.55 -17.45
CA VAL A 11 -1.81 9.10 -16.35
C VAL A 11 -3.13 8.64 -16.96
N LEU A 12 -3.44 7.35 -16.76
CA LEU A 12 -4.57 6.66 -17.36
C LEU A 12 -5.58 6.30 -16.27
N ALA A 13 -6.87 6.46 -16.58
CA ALA A 13 -7.98 5.97 -15.80
C ALA A 13 -8.93 5.17 -16.71
N MET A 14 -9.13 3.88 -16.40
CA MET A 14 -9.92 2.95 -17.22
C MET A 14 -11.04 2.32 -16.39
N PRO A 15 -12.32 2.55 -16.69
CA PRO A 15 -13.44 1.94 -15.96
C PRO A 15 -13.48 0.44 -16.25
N LEU A 16 -13.36 -0.38 -15.20
CA LEU A 16 -13.33 -1.83 -15.30
C LEU A 16 -14.73 -2.47 -15.20
N ASN A 17 -15.73 -1.68 -14.83
CA ASN A 17 -17.12 -2.08 -14.60
C ASN A 17 -18.03 -1.83 -15.81
N ARG A 18 -17.51 -1.39 -16.96
CA ARG A 18 -18.29 -1.25 -18.19
C ARG A 18 -18.72 -2.63 -18.69
N PRO A 19 -19.97 -2.85 -19.12
CA PRO A 19 -20.43 -4.18 -19.56
C PRO A 19 -19.51 -4.81 -20.62
N ASP A 20 -19.12 -4.06 -21.64
CA ASP A 20 -18.23 -4.53 -22.71
C ASP A 20 -16.77 -4.75 -22.26
N VAL A 21 -16.30 -4.01 -21.24
CA VAL A 21 -15.01 -4.27 -20.59
C VAL A 21 -15.08 -5.54 -19.73
N VAL A 22 -16.15 -5.70 -18.96
CA VAL A 22 -16.40 -6.90 -18.13
C VAL A 22 -16.45 -8.14 -19.02
N ASP A 23 -17.17 -8.08 -20.14
CA ASP A 23 -17.25 -9.15 -21.13
C ASP A 23 -15.86 -9.48 -21.69
N LEU A 24 -15.07 -8.48 -22.10
CA LEU A 24 -13.70 -8.68 -22.57
C LEU A 24 -12.80 -9.35 -21.52
N LEU A 25 -12.83 -8.86 -20.28
CA LEU A 25 -11.99 -9.36 -19.20
C LEU A 25 -12.39 -10.78 -18.76
N HIS A 26 -13.68 -11.11 -18.73
CA HIS A 26 -14.12 -12.49 -18.46
C HIS A 26 -13.87 -13.42 -19.65
N GLN A 27 -14.00 -12.94 -20.88
CA GLN A 27 -13.66 -13.73 -22.07
C GLN A 27 -12.21 -14.21 -21.99
N GLN A 28 -11.27 -13.35 -21.57
CA GLN A 28 -9.85 -13.66 -21.38
C GLN A 28 -9.60 -14.91 -20.50
N LEU A 29 -10.49 -15.19 -19.53
CA LEU A 29 -10.36 -16.36 -18.66
C LEU A 29 -10.60 -17.69 -19.38
N SER A 30 -11.44 -17.67 -20.42
CA SER A 30 -11.83 -18.85 -21.19
C SER A 30 -11.11 -18.95 -22.53
N GLN A 31 -10.85 -17.80 -23.16
CA GLN A 31 -10.22 -17.66 -24.46
C GLN A 31 -9.25 -16.47 -24.39
N PRO A 32 -7.94 -16.69 -24.29
CA PRO A 32 -6.97 -15.61 -24.29
C PRO A 32 -7.10 -14.73 -25.55
N THR A 33 -7.57 -13.50 -25.39
CA THR A 33 -7.61 -12.45 -26.40
C THR A 33 -6.40 -11.52 -26.23
N ALA A 34 -5.82 -11.10 -27.34
CA ALA A 34 -4.75 -10.13 -27.32
C ALA A 34 -5.33 -8.74 -26.98
N GLY A 35 -4.89 -8.16 -25.86
CA GLY A 35 -5.14 -6.75 -25.57
C GLY A 35 -4.11 -5.85 -26.26
N THR A 36 -4.36 -4.53 -26.29
CA THR A 36 -3.36 -3.55 -26.74
C THR A 36 -2.17 -3.54 -25.81
N SER A 37 -0.97 -3.50 -26.38
CA SER A 37 0.28 -3.46 -25.63
C SER A 37 0.52 -2.08 -25.01
N LEU A 38 0.96 -2.08 -23.75
CA LEU A 38 1.34 -0.88 -23.01
C LEU A 38 2.47 -1.20 -22.00
N ASN A 39 3.26 -0.20 -21.67
CA ASN A 39 4.12 -0.25 -20.48
C ASN A 39 3.38 0.34 -19.29
N ILE A 40 3.47 -0.28 -18.12
CA ILE A 40 2.93 0.22 -16.85
C ILE A 40 4.00 0.19 -15.75
N LEU A 41 3.75 0.87 -14.64
CA LEU A 41 4.61 0.80 -13.46
C LEU A 41 4.29 -0.44 -12.61
N ALA A 42 5.26 -1.33 -12.44
CA ALA A 42 5.20 -2.40 -11.46
C ALA A 42 5.46 -1.89 -10.03
N GLN A 43 5.08 -2.68 -9.03
CA GLN A 43 5.33 -2.34 -7.62
C GLN A 43 6.82 -2.24 -7.26
N ARG A 44 7.67 -3.01 -7.94
CA ARG A 44 9.11 -3.07 -7.66
C ARG A 44 9.93 -2.81 -8.92
N PRO A 45 11.17 -2.31 -8.78
CA PRO A 45 12.06 -2.17 -9.91
C PRO A 45 12.27 -3.50 -10.64
N THR A 46 12.36 -3.44 -11.97
CA THR A 46 12.60 -4.61 -12.81
C THR A 46 13.93 -5.29 -12.46
N ALA A 47 14.05 -6.58 -12.79
CA ALA A 47 15.32 -7.29 -12.59
C ALA A 47 16.47 -6.67 -13.41
N ALA A 48 16.19 -6.10 -14.58
CA ALA A 48 17.18 -5.39 -15.39
C ALA A 48 17.64 -4.10 -14.70
N ALA A 49 16.71 -3.26 -14.26
CA ALA A 49 17.03 -2.02 -13.55
C ALA A 49 17.78 -2.29 -12.24
N ARG A 50 17.35 -3.28 -11.46
CA ARG A 50 18.07 -3.68 -10.23
C ARG A 50 19.50 -4.14 -10.51
N ARG A 51 19.73 -4.92 -11.57
CA ARG A 51 21.10 -5.36 -11.93
C ARG A 51 21.98 -4.18 -12.31
N HIS A 52 21.45 -3.24 -13.11
CA HIS A 52 22.19 -2.04 -13.49
C HIS A 52 22.53 -1.19 -12.26
N TRP A 53 21.53 -0.90 -11.43
CA TRP A 53 21.71 -0.18 -10.18
C TRP A 53 22.74 -0.86 -9.26
N LEU A 54 22.69 -2.18 -9.09
CA LEU A 54 23.68 -2.92 -8.31
C LEU A 54 25.09 -2.80 -8.89
N ALA A 55 25.25 -2.89 -10.22
CA ALA A 55 26.53 -2.70 -10.88
C ALA A 55 27.13 -1.33 -10.53
N ASP A 56 26.31 -0.28 -10.53
CA ASP A 56 26.73 1.07 -10.15
C ASP A 56 27.10 1.15 -8.66
N MET A 57 26.47 0.34 -7.79
CA MET A 57 26.78 0.32 -6.36
C MET A 57 28.15 -0.30 -6.02
N HIS A 58 28.79 -1.04 -6.93
CA HIS A 58 30.13 -1.61 -6.69
C HIS A 58 31.27 -0.57 -6.73
N HIS A 59 31.04 0.62 -7.31
CA HIS A 59 32.06 1.66 -7.49
C HIS A 59 31.80 2.89 -6.61
N THR A 60 32.27 2.86 -5.34
CA THR A 60 32.09 3.93 -4.31
C THR A 60 30.93 4.92 -4.56
N PRO A 61 29.67 4.44 -4.59
CA PRO A 61 28.53 5.27 -4.95
C PRO A 61 28.23 6.34 -3.90
N THR A 62 27.61 7.43 -4.35
CA THR A 62 27.00 8.45 -3.50
C THR A 62 25.61 8.02 -3.04
N LEU A 63 25.10 8.67 -1.99
CA LEU A 63 23.72 8.48 -1.54
C LEU A 63 22.72 8.83 -2.66
N SER A 64 22.98 9.91 -3.41
CA SER A 64 22.20 10.28 -4.60
C SER A 64 22.09 9.13 -5.61
N GLN A 65 23.20 8.45 -5.91
CA GLN A 65 23.20 7.31 -6.84
C GLN A 65 22.41 6.13 -6.27
N PHE A 66 22.48 5.87 -4.97
CA PHE A 66 21.65 4.83 -4.33
C PHE A 66 20.16 5.10 -4.49
N LEU A 67 19.74 6.35 -4.27
CA LEU A 67 18.35 6.76 -4.32
C LEU A 67 17.72 6.67 -5.73
N THR A 68 18.53 6.54 -6.79
CA THR A 68 18.03 6.32 -8.16
C THR A 68 17.22 5.03 -8.31
N ILE A 69 17.34 4.08 -7.39
CA ILE A 69 16.51 2.86 -7.41
C ILE A 69 15.01 3.16 -7.34
N HIS A 70 14.64 4.31 -6.76
CA HIS A 70 13.26 4.79 -6.66
C HIS A 70 12.77 5.50 -7.92
N ASP A 71 13.61 5.65 -8.96
CA ASP A 71 13.19 6.26 -10.22
C ASP A 71 12.08 5.42 -10.87
N PRO A 72 10.91 6.01 -11.18
CA PRO A 72 9.78 5.29 -11.78
C PRO A 72 10.11 4.55 -13.08
N HIS A 73 11.09 5.02 -13.87
CA HIS A 73 11.47 4.35 -15.11
C HIS A 73 12.09 2.97 -14.86
N HIS A 74 12.64 2.74 -13.66
CA HIS A 74 13.13 1.42 -13.25
C HIS A 74 12.00 0.41 -12.99
N HIS A 75 10.75 0.86 -12.88
CA HIS A 75 9.57 0.05 -12.60
C HIS A 75 8.76 -0.32 -13.84
N LEU A 76 9.14 0.16 -15.03
CA LEU A 76 8.36 -0.07 -16.25
C LEU A 76 8.38 -1.53 -16.67
N VAL A 77 7.20 -2.13 -16.80
CA VAL A 77 7.00 -3.49 -17.31
C VAL A 77 6.04 -3.48 -18.50
N PRO A 78 6.31 -4.29 -19.54
CA PRO A 78 5.36 -4.48 -20.63
C PRO A 78 4.18 -5.33 -20.15
N THR A 79 2.98 -4.99 -20.61
CA THR A 79 1.75 -5.73 -20.38
C THR A 79 0.76 -5.50 -21.53
N THR A 80 -0.42 -6.12 -21.44
CA THR A 80 -1.57 -5.83 -22.32
C THR A 80 -2.78 -5.38 -21.50
N THR A 81 -3.71 -4.66 -22.13
CA THR A 81 -4.96 -4.20 -21.49
C THR A 81 -5.74 -5.34 -20.82
N THR A 82 -5.80 -6.51 -21.45
CA THR A 82 -6.45 -7.73 -20.92
C THR A 82 -5.73 -8.36 -19.73
N GLN A 83 -4.53 -7.89 -19.38
CA GLN A 83 -3.71 -8.40 -18.27
C GLN A 83 -3.57 -7.41 -17.12
N LEU A 84 -4.21 -6.24 -17.19
CA LEU A 84 -4.18 -5.23 -16.12
C LEU A 84 -4.87 -5.70 -14.83
N VAL A 85 -5.81 -6.64 -14.93
CA VAL A 85 -6.47 -7.28 -13.80
C VAL A 85 -6.01 -8.74 -13.72
N PRO A 86 -5.38 -9.18 -12.63
CA PRO A 86 -4.96 -10.57 -12.48
C PRO A 86 -6.16 -11.52 -12.53
N ALA A 87 -6.01 -12.62 -13.26
CA ALA A 87 -7.07 -13.58 -13.55
C ALA A 87 -7.79 -14.11 -12.31
N GLN A 88 -7.11 -14.22 -11.17
CA GLN A 88 -7.71 -14.66 -9.90
C GLN A 88 -8.83 -13.74 -9.40
N PHE A 89 -8.74 -12.42 -9.60
CA PHE A 89 -9.80 -11.49 -9.19
C PHE A 89 -10.97 -11.51 -10.16
N LEU A 90 -10.71 -11.75 -11.44
CA LEU A 90 -11.76 -11.94 -12.44
C LEU A 90 -12.59 -13.21 -12.19
N ARG A 91 -12.10 -14.15 -11.36
CA ARG A 91 -12.85 -15.34 -10.91
C ARG A 91 -13.68 -15.09 -9.66
N GLU A 92 -13.44 -14.00 -8.93
CA GLU A 92 -14.24 -13.63 -7.76
C GLU A 92 -15.59 -13.06 -8.21
N ALA A 93 -16.68 -13.68 -7.73
CA ALA A 93 -18.03 -13.29 -8.12
C ALA A 93 -18.31 -11.83 -7.79
N GLY A 94 -18.77 -11.08 -8.79
CA GLY A 94 -19.09 -9.66 -8.64
C GLY A 94 -17.88 -8.74 -8.45
N PHE A 95 -16.63 -9.20 -8.60
CA PHE A 95 -15.46 -8.35 -8.39
C PHE A 95 -15.47 -7.03 -9.20
N LEU A 96 -15.88 -7.11 -10.48
CA LEU A 96 -15.96 -5.94 -11.37
C LEU A 96 -17.27 -5.14 -11.26
N THR A 97 -18.23 -5.60 -10.45
CA THR A 97 -19.57 -5.01 -10.36
C THR A 97 -20.04 -4.74 -8.94
N ARG A 98 -19.28 -5.16 -7.92
CA ARG A 98 -19.62 -5.00 -6.51
C ARG A 98 -19.66 -3.52 -6.15
N ASN A 99 -20.68 -3.13 -5.40
CA ASN A 99 -20.79 -1.79 -4.83
C ASN A 99 -20.07 -1.79 -3.48
N MET A 100 -18.95 -1.09 -3.36
CA MET A 100 -18.16 -1.01 -2.13
C MET A 100 -18.42 0.30 -1.36
N GLY A 101 -19.68 0.67 -1.16
CA GLY A 101 -20.03 1.95 -0.52
C GLY A 101 -19.83 3.14 -1.45
N GLY A 102 -20.28 3.01 -2.71
CA GLY A 102 -20.22 4.03 -3.74
C GLY A 102 -18.99 3.94 -4.65
N TRP A 103 -18.11 2.95 -4.48
CA TRP A 103 -16.87 2.83 -5.27
C TRP A 103 -16.99 1.93 -6.50
N SER A 104 -16.58 2.47 -7.65
CA SER A 104 -16.55 1.76 -8.93
C SER A 104 -15.15 1.19 -9.24
N PRO A 105 -15.05 -0.04 -9.75
CA PRO A 105 -13.80 -0.62 -10.22
C PRO A 105 -13.15 0.18 -11.36
N LEU A 106 -11.92 0.65 -11.13
CA LEU A 106 -11.15 1.48 -12.04
C LEU A 106 -9.68 1.07 -12.03
N TYR A 107 -9.08 0.89 -13.21
CA TYR A 107 -7.62 0.91 -13.32
C TYR A 107 -7.15 2.37 -13.31
N PHE A 108 -6.23 2.70 -12.42
CA PHE A 108 -5.61 4.03 -12.36
C PHE A 108 -4.11 3.91 -12.17
N GLY A 109 -3.34 4.60 -13.02
CA GLY A 109 -1.89 4.57 -12.95
C GLY A 109 -1.21 5.26 -14.13
N VAL A 110 0.12 5.19 -14.15
CA VAL A 110 0.91 5.67 -15.29
C VAL A 110 1.10 4.55 -16.29
N GLY A 111 0.89 4.85 -17.57
CA GLY A 111 1.15 3.95 -18.67
C GLY A 111 1.71 4.65 -19.91
N GLN A 112 2.26 3.86 -20.82
CA GLN A 112 2.72 4.28 -22.13
C GLN A 112 2.18 3.30 -23.18
N TRP A 113 1.31 3.79 -24.05
CA TRP A 113 0.76 2.99 -25.15
C TRP A 113 1.83 2.64 -26.18
N LEU A 114 1.97 1.35 -26.48
CA LEU A 114 2.88 0.84 -27.52
C LEU A 114 2.17 0.59 -28.84
N ALA A 115 0.84 0.57 -28.82
CA ALA A 115 -0.05 0.50 -29.95
C ALA A 115 -1.26 1.43 -29.71
N SER A 116 -2.06 1.70 -30.75
CA SER A 116 -3.23 2.58 -30.68
C SER A 116 -4.24 2.06 -29.65
N PRO A 117 -4.58 2.82 -28.59
CA PRO A 117 -5.55 2.40 -27.58
C PRO A 117 -6.96 2.24 -28.16
N GLU A 118 -7.28 2.90 -29.26
CA GLU A 118 -8.58 2.78 -29.94
C GLU A 118 -8.82 1.38 -30.53
N ALA A 119 -7.78 0.55 -30.63
CA ALA A 119 -7.83 -0.79 -31.18
C ALA A 119 -8.53 -1.82 -30.28
N ASP A 120 -8.65 -1.58 -28.96
CA ASP A 120 -9.38 -2.47 -28.05
C ASP A 120 -10.39 -1.74 -27.15
N VAL A 121 -11.35 -2.51 -26.63
CA VAL A 121 -12.48 -2.00 -25.85
C VAL A 121 -12.02 -1.22 -24.61
N LEU A 122 -11.02 -1.72 -23.88
CA LEU A 122 -10.53 -1.06 -22.66
C LEU A 122 -9.82 0.25 -23.00
N GLY A 123 -9.02 0.26 -24.07
CA GLY A 123 -8.36 1.46 -24.56
C GLY A 123 -9.35 2.53 -25.02
N ARG A 124 -10.47 2.15 -25.68
CA ARG A 124 -11.57 3.08 -26.04
C ARG A 124 -12.26 3.73 -24.85
N HIS A 125 -12.33 3.03 -23.70
CA HIS A 125 -12.91 3.57 -22.46
C HIS A 125 -11.89 4.30 -21.58
N THR A 126 -10.62 4.32 -21.98
CA THR A 126 -9.55 4.96 -21.20
C THR A 126 -9.67 6.48 -21.29
N ALA A 127 -9.65 7.14 -20.13
CA ALA A 127 -9.40 8.57 -20.06
C ALA A 127 -7.92 8.85 -19.77
N VAL A 128 -7.32 9.69 -20.61
CA VAL A 128 -6.00 10.28 -20.35
C VAL A 128 -6.19 11.52 -19.48
N LEU A 129 -5.73 11.46 -18.23
CA LEU A 129 -5.88 12.55 -17.26
C LEU A 129 -4.71 13.54 -17.31
N LYS A 130 -3.52 13.05 -17.66
CA LYS A 130 -2.31 13.85 -17.79
C LYS A 130 -1.35 13.21 -18.79
N THR A 131 -0.59 14.04 -19.51
CA THR A 131 0.53 13.60 -20.36
C THR A 131 1.82 14.23 -19.85
N TYR A 132 2.86 13.44 -19.55
CA TYR A 132 4.15 13.93 -19.04
C TYR A 132 5.20 14.20 -20.13
N GLY A 133 5.10 13.56 -21.30
CA GLY A 133 6.16 13.54 -22.32
C GLY A 133 7.07 12.31 -22.17
N PRO A 134 8.38 12.40 -22.49
CA PRO A 134 9.28 11.23 -22.48
C PRO A 134 9.79 10.86 -21.08
N ARG A 135 9.52 11.70 -20.07
CA ARG A 135 9.93 11.46 -18.68
C ARG A 135 8.73 11.56 -17.77
N ILE A 136 8.60 10.60 -16.87
CA ILE A 136 7.61 10.64 -15.80
C ILE A 136 8.02 11.73 -14.80
N HIS A 137 7.14 12.70 -14.53
CA HIS A 137 7.33 13.67 -13.46
C HIS A 137 6.94 13.02 -12.12
N TYR A 138 7.82 13.09 -11.11
CA TYR A 138 7.59 12.40 -9.84
C TYR A 138 8.14 13.12 -8.60
N PHE A 139 7.49 12.87 -7.46
CA PHE A 139 7.95 13.18 -6.11
C PHE A 139 8.67 11.95 -5.53
N GLY A 140 10.00 12.08 -5.46
CA GLY A 140 10.95 11.04 -5.05
C GLY A 140 11.44 11.16 -3.61
N SER A 141 12.40 10.31 -3.26
CA SER A 141 13.27 10.47 -2.09
C SER A 141 13.97 11.84 -2.09
N HIS A 142 14.24 12.38 -0.90
CA HIS A 142 14.93 13.66 -0.72
C HIS A 142 16.28 13.44 -0.04
N GLU A 143 17.38 13.57 -0.79
CA GLU A 143 18.73 13.25 -0.32
C GLU A 143 19.11 13.94 1.00
N PRO A 144 18.87 15.25 1.21
CA PRO A 144 19.15 15.90 2.49
C PRO A 144 18.38 15.28 3.68
N LEU A 145 17.10 14.92 3.46
CA LEU A 145 16.29 14.29 4.50
C LEU A 145 16.81 12.89 4.83
N VAL A 146 17.13 12.10 3.81
CA VAL A 146 17.69 10.75 3.99
C VAL A 146 19.03 10.82 4.70
N ALA A 147 19.93 11.72 4.29
CA ALA A 147 21.23 11.90 4.91
C ALA A 147 21.10 12.27 6.40
N ALA A 148 20.19 13.19 6.74
CA ALA A 148 19.97 13.63 8.12
C ALA A 148 19.42 12.53 9.04
N ARG A 149 18.71 11.54 8.47
CA ARG A 149 18.02 10.48 9.22
C ARG A 149 18.71 9.13 9.13
N LEU A 150 19.72 8.97 8.26
CA LEU A 150 20.33 7.69 7.93
C LEU A 150 20.77 6.90 9.16
N HIS A 151 21.51 7.55 10.06
CA HIS A 151 21.99 6.93 11.28
C HIS A 151 20.83 6.54 12.21
N GLN A 152 19.84 7.42 12.38
CA GLN A 152 18.67 7.16 13.22
C GLN A 152 17.84 5.98 12.70
N GLU A 153 17.65 5.87 11.39
CA GLU A 153 16.82 4.84 10.76
C GLU A 153 17.54 3.49 10.62
N THR A 154 18.87 3.49 10.50
CA THR A 154 19.63 2.29 10.12
C THR A 154 20.70 1.86 11.14
N GLY A 155 21.03 2.72 12.09
CA GLY A 155 22.18 2.58 12.99
C GLY A 155 23.54 2.76 12.31
N LEU A 156 23.57 3.12 11.01
CA LEU A 156 24.78 3.16 10.19
C LEU A 156 24.97 4.49 9.47
N GLU A 157 26.23 4.86 9.28
CA GLU A 157 26.66 5.90 8.34
C GLU A 157 26.71 5.37 6.90
N TRP A 158 26.67 6.28 5.91
CA TRP A 158 26.65 5.94 4.48
C TRP A 158 27.71 4.90 4.06
N PRO A 159 29.01 5.02 4.45
CA PRO A 159 30.01 4.03 4.06
C PRO A 159 29.75 2.63 4.64
N ALA A 160 29.17 2.53 5.83
CA ALA A 160 28.82 1.26 6.46
C ALA A 160 27.56 0.66 5.82
N LEU A 161 26.55 1.49 5.54
CA LEU A 161 25.36 1.09 4.80
C LEU A 161 25.70 0.54 3.41
N LEU A 162 26.60 1.20 2.69
CA LEU A 162 27.06 0.74 1.38
C LEU A 162 27.71 -0.66 1.46
N ARG A 163 28.49 -0.94 2.52
CA ARG A 163 29.03 -2.30 2.74
C ARG A 163 27.91 -3.31 2.98
N ALA A 164 26.87 -2.95 3.73
CA ALA A 164 25.70 -3.79 3.95
C ALA A 164 24.96 -4.09 2.64
N VAL A 165 24.74 -3.06 1.80
CA VAL A 165 24.08 -3.19 0.49
C VAL A 165 24.87 -4.11 -0.43
N ARG A 166 26.19 -3.93 -0.50
CA ARG A 166 27.08 -4.81 -1.29
C ARG A 166 27.07 -6.23 -0.77
N HIS A 167 27.15 -6.42 0.54
CA HIS A 167 27.06 -7.73 1.15
C HIS A 167 25.75 -8.45 0.75
N LEU A 168 24.60 -7.77 0.86
CA LEU A 168 23.33 -8.32 0.41
C LEU A 168 23.29 -8.58 -1.09
N ALA A 169 23.90 -7.70 -1.90
CA ALA A 169 24.03 -7.91 -3.35
C ALA A 169 24.85 -9.15 -3.69
N ASP A 170 25.95 -9.40 -2.98
CA ASP A 170 26.80 -10.58 -3.16
C ASP A 170 26.04 -11.87 -2.77
N GLN A 171 25.23 -11.83 -1.72
CA GLN A 171 24.34 -12.96 -1.37
C GLN A 171 23.26 -13.18 -2.44
N ARG A 172 22.71 -12.09 -2.99
CA ARG A 172 21.66 -12.08 -4.01
C ARG A 172 22.12 -12.55 -5.38
N THR A 173 23.40 -12.37 -5.69
CA THR A 173 24.04 -12.71 -6.96
C THR A 173 23.79 -14.18 -7.35
N ASN A 174 23.72 -15.10 -6.38
CA ASN A 174 23.33 -16.50 -6.63
C ASN A 174 21.81 -16.69 -6.91
N ALA A 175 20.95 -15.75 -6.52
CA ALA A 175 19.49 -15.79 -6.67
C ALA A 175 18.92 -15.01 -7.87
N LEU A 176 19.65 -14.00 -8.38
CA LEU A 176 19.24 -13.18 -9.52
C LEU A 176 20.06 -13.45 -10.80
N LEU A 177 21.23 -14.07 -10.72
CA LEU A 177 22.07 -14.30 -11.90
C LEU A 177 21.76 -15.63 -12.54
N ARG A 178 20.84 -15.59 -13.51
CA ARG A 178 21.01 -16.27 -14.79
C ARG A 178 20.01 -15.69 -15.80
N PRO A 179 20.45 -14.74 -16.63
CA PRO A 179 19.63 -14.19 -17.71
C PRO A 179 19.23 -15.24 -18.75
N GLU A 180 19.97 -16.35 -18.83
CA GLU A 180 19.97 -17.29 -19.95
C GLU A 180 19.49 -18.71 -19.58
N ASP A 181 19.09 -18.96 -18.33
CA ASP A 181 18.70 -20.29 -17.88
C ASP A 181 17.18 -20.49 -18.07
N PRO A 182 16.73 -21.51 -18.83
CA PRO A 182 15.32 -21.85 -18.99
C PRO A 182 14.69 -22.44 -17.72
N ALA A 183 15.47 -22.69 -16.66
CA ALA A 183 14.96 -23.17 -15.40
C ALA A 183 14.06 -22.13 -14.69
N PRO A 184 12.98 -22.56 -14.00
CA PRO A 184 12.17 -21.67 -13.19
C PRO A 184 13.04 -21.01 -12.12
N ARG A 185 12.98 -19.67 -12.03
CA ARG A 185 13.79 -18.88 -11.08
C ARG A 185 13.26 -18.92 -9.65
N TRP A 186 12.00 -19.28 -9.49
CA TRP A 186 11.29 -19.22 -8.21
C TRP A 186 11.87 -20.13 -7.10
N PRO A 187 12.44 -21.33 -7.34
CA PRO A 187 13.00 -22.15 -6.25
C PRO A 187 14.20 -21.49 -5.56
N THR A 188 14.94 -20.66 -6.29
CA THR A 188 16.06 -19.91 -5.72
C THR A 188 15.55 -18.67 -4.96
N TRP A 189 14.49 -18.04 -5.46
CA TRP A 189 13.84 -16.91 -4.78
C TRP A 189 13.21 -17.31 -3.46
N THR A 190 12.51 -18.44 -3.41
CA THR A 190 11.88 -18.95 -2.18
C THR A 190 12.92 -19.29 -1.12
N ARG A 191 13.99 -20.01 -1.49
CA ARG A 191 15.11 -20.31 -0.59
C ARG A 191 15.80 -19.05 -0.05
N TYR A 192 15.98 -18.05 -0.89
CA TYR A 192 16.58 -16.78 -0.46
C TYR A 192 15.64 -16.01 0.48
N ALA A 193 14.32 -15.98 0.21
CA ALA A 193 13.34 -15.38 1.10
C ALA A 193 13.34 -16.05 2.49
N GLU A 194 13.38 -17.38 2.53
CA GLU A 194 13.52 -18.15 3.79
C GLU A 194 14.82 -17.79 4.54
N GLN A 195 15.94 -17.64 3.82
CA GLN A 195 17.21 -17.25 4.41
C GLN A 195 17.16 -15.84 5.00
N VAL A 196 16.58 -14.87 4.30
CA VAL A 196 16.42 -13.49 4.78
C VAL A 196 15.51 -13.45 6.01
N TYR A 197 14.43 -14.22 6.01
CA TYR A 197 13.55 -14.33 7.18
C TYR A 197 14.29 -14.90 8.40
N ARG A 198 15.07 -15.99 8.24
CA ARG A 198 15.89 -16.53 9.33
C ARG A 198 16.92 -15.54 9.86
N TRP A 199 17.47 -14.67 9.02
CA TRP A 199 18.33 -13.59 9.50
C TRP A 199 17.56 -12.61 10.39
N LEU A 200 16.34 -12.24 10.02
CA LEU A 200 15.48 -11.35 10.82
C LEU A 200 15.11 -11.93 12.19
N GLU A 201 14.92 -13.26 12.28
CA GLU A 201 14.60 -13.96 13.53
C GLU A 201 15.72 -13.97 14.57
N THR A 202 16.97 -13.64 14.20
CA THR A 202 18.10 -13.69 15.15
C THR A 202 17.96 -12.63 16.26
N GLU A 203 17.51 -13.10 17.43
CA GLU A 203 17.63 -12.65 18.83
C GLU A 203 17.53 -11.15 19.20
N THR A 204 16.64 -10.36 18.61
CA THR A 204 16.14 -9.15 19.34
C THR A 204 14.85 -8.58 18.76
N ILE A 205 13.72 -8.96 19.36
CA ILE A 205 12.43 -8.31 19.13
C ILE A 205 12.53 -6.85 19.61
N GLY A 206 12.04 -5.90 18.81
CA GLY A 206 11.87 -4.50 19.21
C GLY A 206 13.07 -3.56 19.01
N ARG A 207 14.21 -4.04 18.52
CA ARG A 207 15.40 -3.20 18.23
C ARG A 207 15.60 -3.00 16.72
N TRP A 208 14.62 -2.40 16.06
CA TRP A 208 14.58 -2.25 14.60
C TRP A 208 15.68 -1.35 14.02
N ASN A 209 16.21 -0.43 14.82
CA ASN A 209 17.29 0.47 14.41
C ASN A 209 18.68 -0.12 14.70
N GLU A 210 18.78 -1.28 15.35
CA GLU A 210 20.06 -1.96 15.58
C GLU A 210 20.38 -2.91 14.42
N PRO A 211 21.52 -2.73 13.74
CA PRO A 211 21.90 -3.60 12.65
C PRO A 211 22.32 -4.98 13.16
N LEU A 212 21.98 -6.01 12.38
CA LEU A 212 22.46 -7.37 12.61
C LEU A 212 23.90 -7.49 12.14
N VAL A 213 24.78 -7.97 13.00
CA VAL A 213 26.17 -8.25 12.61
C VAL A 213 26.24 -9.66 12.04
N THR A 214 26.54 -9.77 10.76
CA THR A 214 26.69 -11.08 10.11
C THR A 214 27.94 -11.80 10.61
N VAL A 215 28.04 -13.10 10.34
CA VAL A 215 29.24 -13.91 10.66
C VAL A 215 30.51 -13.31 10.02
N ALA A 216 30.37 -12.60 8.89
CA ALA A 216 31.47 -11.89 8.22
C ALA A 216 31.82 -10.53 8.86
N GLY A 217 31.21 -10.17 10.00
CA GLY A 217 31.41 -8.89 10.67
C GLY A 217 30.76 -7.69 9.98
N VAL A 218 29.86 -7.93 9.01
CA VAL A 218 29.15 -6.85 8.31
C VAL A 218 27.88 -6.51 9.08
N ALA A 219 27.76 -5.27 9.52
CA ALA A 219 26.52 -4.76 10.09
C ALA A 219 25.49 -4.52 8.98
N VAL A 220 24.36 -5.22 9.03
CA VAL A 220 23.24 -5.13 8.08
C VAL A 220 22.01 -4.61 8.81
N PRO A 221 21.52 -3.40 8.47
CA PRO A 221 20.32 -2.85 9.07
C PRO A 221 19.09 -3.74 8.85
N ARG A 222 18.28 -3.95 9.89
CA ARG A 222 17.05 -4.76 9.81
C ARG A 222 16.10 -4.23 8.73
N LEU A 223 15.99 -2.91 8.53
CA LEU A 223 15.14 -2.38 7.46
C LEU A 223 15.55 -2.84 6.06
N LEU A 224 16.86 -3.04 5.79
CA LEU A 224 17.30 -3.55 4.50
C LEU A 224 16.84 -4.99 4.32
N LEU A 225 16.92 -5.81 5.37
CA LEU A 225 16.43 -7.19 5.34
C LEU A 225 14.91 -7.25 5.15
N LEU A 226 14.15 -6.34 5.77
CA LEU A 226 12.71 -6.23 5.55
C LEU A 226 12.38 -5.85 4.09
N ASP A 227 13.07 -4.87 3.51
CA ASP A 227 12.88 -4.52 2.09
C ASP A 227 13.30 -5.65 1.15
N GLU A 228 14.38 -6.37 1.46
CA GLU A 228 14.82 -7.55 0.71
C GLU A 228 13.77 -8.66 0.76
N LEU A 229 13.25 -9.00 1.95
CA LEU A 229 12.23 -10.02 2.09
C LEU A 229 10.97 -9.62 1.31
N LEU A 230 10.49 -8.39 1.51
CA LEU A 230 9.37 -7.84 0.74
C LEU A 230 9.61 -7.91 -0.77
N HIS A 231 10.82 -7.58 -1.23
CA HIS A 231 11.16 -7.62 -2.65
C HIS A 231 10.98 -9.02 -3.24
N PHE A 232 11.47 -10.05 -2.56
CA PHE A 232 11.36 -11.42 -3.03
C PHE A 232 9.93 -11.97 -2.91
N LEU A 233 9.19 -11.63 -1.85
CA LEU A 233 7.78 -11.99 -1.72
C LEU A 233 6.92 -11.38 -2.84
N VAL A 234 7.16 -10.12 -3.22
CA VAL A 234 6.49 -9.50 -4.39
C VAL A 234 6.79 -10.26 -5.67
N ARG A 235 8.04 -10.67 -5.90
CA ARG A 235 8.42 -11.43 -7.10
C ARG A 235 7.77 -12.81 -7.15
N ILE A 236 7.77 -13.52 -6.03
CA ILE A 236 7.15 -14.84 -5.90
C ILE A 236 5.65 -14.75 -6.19
N GLU A 237 4.96 -13.77 -5.60
CA GLU A 237 3.53 -13.56 -5.85
C GLU A 237 3.24 -13.10 -7.29
N ALA A 238 4.08 -12.24 -7.86
CA ALA A 238 3.94 -11.84 -9.26
C ALA A 238 4.11 -13.05 -10.21
N GLU A 239 5.12 -13.90 -9.98
CA GLU A 239 5.35 -15.13 -10.74
C GLU A 239 4.16 -16.08 -10.63
N ARG A 240 3.59 -16.26 -9.42
CA ARG A 240 2.40 -17.07 -9.21
C ARG A 240 1.21 -16.53 -10.01
N ARG A 241 0.96 -15.22 -9.96
CA ARG A 241 -0.13 -14.57 -10.74
C ARG A 241 0.08 -14.73 -12.25
N THR A 242 1.30 -14.60 -12.73
CA THR A 242 1.65 -14.83 -14.14
C THR A 242 1.44 -16.30 -14.53
N ALA A 243 1.80 -17.26 -13.69
CA ALA A 243 1.57 -18.67 -13.95
C ALA A 243 0.07 -19.02 -14.05
N VAL A 244 -0.77 -18.44 -13.17
CA VAL A 244 -2.23 -18.58 -13.25
C VAL A 244 -2.77 -18.05 -14.59
N LEU A 245 -2.31 -16.87 -15.00
CA LEU A 245 -2.71 -16.25 -16.26
C LEU A 245 -2.28 -17.08 -17.48
N GLN A 246 -1.08 -17.66 -17.44
CA GLN A 246 -0.54 -18.52 -18.50
C GLN A 246 -1.09 -19.95 -18.46
N GLN A 247 -2.07 -20.23 -17.60
CA GLN A 247 -2.64 -21.58 -17.42
C GLN A 247 -1.56 -22.63 -17.11
N ASN A 248 -0.58 -22.26 -16.28
CA ASN A 248 0.48 -23.14 -15.80
C ASN A 248 0.22 -23.53 -14.33
N PRO A 249 -0.67 -24.51 -14.06
CA PRO A 249 -1.04 -24.91 -12.71
C PRO A 249 0.16 -25.47 -11.94
N ALA A 250 1.11 -26.13 -12.61
CA ALA A 250 2.27 -26.70 -11.93
C ALA A 250 3.11 -25.65 -11.18
N ILE A 251 3.35 -24.48 -11.79
CA ILE A 251 4.06 -23.38 -11.12
C ILE A 251 3.15 -22.66 -10.12
N ALA A 252 1.89 -22.40 -10.48
CA ALA A 252 0.96 -21.70 -9.61
C ALA A 252 0.71 -22.46 -8.29
N ASP A 253 0.50 -23.77 -8.37
CA ASP A 253 0.23 -24.65 -7.24
C ASP A 253 1.50 -24.85 -6.40
N ALA A 254 2.68 -25.00 -7.02
CA ALA A 254 3.94 -25.11 -6.29
C ALA A 254 4.25 -23.84 -5.47
N LEU A 255 4.02 -22.66 -6.05
CA LEU A 255 4.20 -21.39 -5.34
C LEU A 255 3.14 -21.17 -4.27
N GLY A 256 1.87 -21.54 -4.54
CA GLY A 256 0.80 -21.50 -3.55
C GLY A 256 1.09 -22.39 -2.35
N ALA A 257 1.48 -23.65 -2.59
CA ALA A 257 1.86 -24.59 -1.54
C ALA A 257 3.08 -24.10 -0.74
N TRP A 258 4.08 -23.50 -1.40
CA TRP A 258 5.20 -22.89 -0.70
C TRP A 258 4.75 -21.70 0.17
N GLN A 259 3.88 -20.82 -0.32
CA GLN A 259 3.35 -19.68 0.45
C GLN A 259 2.55 -20.16 1.67
N GLU A 260 1.73 -21.20 1.52
CA GLU A 260 0.98 -21.82 2.63
C GLU A 260 1.94 -22.44 3.66
N GLN A 261 2.92 -23.22 3.22
CA GLN A 261 3.92 -23.81 4.09
C GLN A 261 4.76 -22.73 4.81
N PHE A 262 5.20 -21.71 4.08
CA PHE A 262 5.99 -20.63 4.63
C PHE A 262 5.19 -19.86 5.68
N THR A 263 3.93 -19.52 5.39
CA THR A 263 3.00 -18.93 6.38
C THR A 263 2.84 -19.83 7.60
N ALA A 264 2.64 -21.14 7.42
CA ALA A 264 2.44 -22.08 8.53
C ALA A 264 3.68 -22.21 9.44
N VAL A 265 4.89 -22.11 8.87
CA VAL A 265 6.15 -22.24 9.61
C VAL A 265 6.55 -20.93 10.29
N THR A 266 6.27 -19.79 9.67
CA THR A 266 6.81 -18.47 10.08
C THR A 266 5.76 -17.53 10.66
N ASN A 267 4.47 -17.89 10.54
CA ASN A 267 3.34 -17.02 10.81
C ASN A 267 3.36 -15.71 9.99
N LEU A 268 4.17 -15.64 8.92
CA LEU A 268 4.29 -14.46 8.07
C LEU A 268 3.11 -14.41 7.11
N PHE A 269 2.39 -13.28 7.10
CA PHE A 269 1.34 -13.02 6.13
C PHE A 269 1.78 -11.95 5.14
N PHE A 270 1.64 -12.23 3.86
CA PHE A 270 1.99 -11.33 2.78
C PHE A 270 0.75 -10.89 2.00
N ILE A 271 0.54 -9.58 1.90
CA ILE A 271 -0.57 -8.99 1.18
C ILE A 271 -0.01 -8.08 0.10
N LEU A 272 -0.20 -8.49 -1.15
CA LEU A 272 0.10 -7.68 -2.32
C LEU A 272 -1.19 -7.01 -2.82
N LYS A 273 -1.47 -5.79 -2.33
CA LYS A 273 -2.63 -5.01 -2.77
C LYS A 273 -2.48 -4.68 -4.26
N GLY A 274 -3.57 -4.82 -4.99
CA GLY A 274 -3.60 -4.77 -6.46
C GLY A 274 -3.23 -3.43 -7.09
N GLU A 275 -2.97 -3.49 -8.41
CA GLU A 275 -2.83 -2.35 -9.33
C GLU A 275 -4.17 -1.79 -9.83
N TYR A 276 -5.25 -2.43 -9.41
CA TYR A 276 -6.64 -2.23 -9.80
C TYR A 276 -7.40 -1.72 -8.57
N ILE A 277 -7.95 -0.51 -8.69
CA ILE A 277 -8.61 0.17 -7.60
C ILE A 277 -10.08 -0.21 -7.63
N MET A 278 -10.52 -0.89 -6.57
CA MET A 278 -11.75 -0.44 -5.92
C MET A 278 -11.35 0.45 -4.75
N GLY A 279 -11.55 1.75 -4.96
CA GLY A 279 -11.36 2.90 -4.08
C GLY A 279 -10.14 3.15 -3.19
N ARG A 280 -9.46 2.14 -2.68
CA ARG A 280 -8.53 2.30 -1.53
C ARG A 280 -7.18 1.61 -1.68
N HIS A 281 -6.95 0.86 -2.77
CA HIS A 281 -5.74 0.04 -2.90
C HIS A 281 -4.59 0.81 -3.59
N ARG A 282 -3.71 1.43 -2.78
CA ARG A 282 -2.52 2.19 -3.23
C ARG A 282 -1.35 1.33 -3.75
N ARG A 283 -1.62 0.25 -4.51
CA ARG A 283 -0.58 -0.72 -4.95
C ARG A 283 0.37 -1.16 -3.82
N SER A 284 -0.11 -1.16 -2.58
CA SER A 284 0.75 -1.32 -1.40
C SER A 284 1.15 -2.77 -1.21
N THR A 285 2.39 -2.97 -0.80
CA THR A 285 2.86 -4.24 -0.27
C THR A 285 2.79 -4.19 1.26
N ILE A 286 2.18 -5.21 1.88
CA ILE A 286 2.09 -5.34 3.33
C ILE A 286 2.63 -6.71 3.73
N MET A 287 3.46 -6.75 4.75
CA MET A 287 3.99 -7.96 5.34
C MET A 287 3.76 -7.92 6.85
N LEU A 288 2.95 -8.85 7.36
CA LEU A 288 2.71 -9.02 8.78
C LEU A 288 3.70 -10.08 9.28
N LEU A 289 4.43 -9.73 10.33
CA LEU A 289 5.44 -10.56 10.99
C LEU A 289 5.07 -10.66 12.47
N PRO A 290 4.05 -11.44 12.85
CA PRO A 290 3.59 -11.54 14.23
C PRO A 290 4.70 -12.00 15.19
N GLU A 291 5.52 -12.98 14.78
CA GLU A 291 6.64 -13.48 15.59
C GLU A 291 7.73 -12.43 15.84
N LEU A 292 7.84 -11.44 14.95
CA LEU A 292 8.74 -10.31 15.12
C LEU A 292 8.04 -9.10 15.74
N GLY A 293 6.72 -9.18 15.97
CA GLY A 293 5.92 -8.11 16.55
C GLY A 293 5.73 -6.89 15.64
N VAL A 294 5.79 -7.05 14.30
CA VAL A 294 5.66 -5.91 13.38
C VAL A 294 4.80 -6.16 12.15
N VAL A 295 4.29 -5.07 11.59
CA VAL A 295 3.68 -4.97 10.26
C VAL A 295 4.52 -4.00 9.45
N VAL A 296 5.01 -4.44 8.29
CA VAL A 296 5.76 -3.60 7.36
C VAL A 296 4.88 -3.25 6.19
N LYS A 297 4.76 -1.96 5.88
CA LYS A 297 4.00 -1.46 4.74
C LYS A 297 4.89 -0.66 3.82
N GLN A 298 4.78 -0.90 2.52
CA GLN A 298 5.38 -0.05 1.50
C GLN A 298 4.29 0.37 0.50
N PRO A 299 3.96 1.66 0.40
CA PRO A 299 3.03 2.15 -0.62
C PRO A 299 3.60 1.95 -2.02
N GLY A 300 2.74 1.63 -2.99
CA GLY A 300 3.14 1.53 -4.38
C GLY A 300 3.27 2.90 -5.04
N LEU A 301 3.84 2.92 -6.25
CA LEU A 301 3.92 4.13 -7.06
C LEU A 301 2.54 4.47 -7.62
N GLU A 302 2.09 5.70 -7.39
CA GLU A 302 0.77 6.17 -7.84
C GLU A 302 0.81 7.64 -8.23
N PRO A 303 0.00 8.10 -9.20
CA PRO A 303 -0.18 9.53 -9.43
C PRO A 303 -0.72 10.20 -8.16
N PHE A 304 -0.27 11.41 -7.85
CA PHE A 304 -0.81 12.15 -6.71
C PHE A 304 -2.25 12.54 -7.01
N HIS A 305 -3.19 12.07 -6.18
CA HIS A 305 -4.61 12.23 -6.42
C HIS A 305 -5.41 12.19 -5.12
N GLU A 306 -6.62 12.72 -5.21
CA GLU A 306 -7.76 12.41 -4.35
C GLU A 306 -8.80 11.63 -5.15
N VAL A 307 -9.79 11.05 -4.48
CA VAL A 307 -10.91 10.40 -5.18
C VAL A 307 -12.18 11.21 -4.99
N GLN A 308 -12.80 11.58 -6.10
CA GLN A 308 -14.10 12.23 -6.11
C GLN A 308 -15.18 11.15 -6.27
N LEU A 309 -16.02 11.03 -5.24
CA LEU A 309 -17.12 10.07 -5.23
C LEU A 309 -18.26 10.55 -6.14
N ASN A 310 -18.90 9.64 -6.89
CA ASN A 310 -20.00 9.91 -7.81
C ASN A 310 -19.70 11.03 -8.84
N ALA A 311 -18.43 11.17 -9.23
CA ALA A 311 -17.97 12.22 -10.13
C ALA A 311 -18.49 12.07 -11.56
N ARG A 312 -18.82 10.85 -11.99
CA ARG A 312 -19.42 10.55 -13.31
C ARG A 312 -20.58 9.58 -13.16
N THR A 313 -21.31 9.40 -14.25
CA THR A 313 -22.36 8.38 -14.37
C THR A 313 -22.04 7.48 -15.55
N SER A 314 -22.15 6.17 -15.36
CA SER A 314 -21.99 5.18 -16.42
C SER A 314 -23.09 5.29 -17.48
N PRO A 315 -22.89 4.76 -18.70
CA PRO A 315 -23.97 4.60 -19.66
C PRO A 315 -25.16 3.78 -19.12
N SER A 316 -24.94 2.92 -18.12
CA SER A 316 -25.98 2.17 -17.41
C SER A 316 -26.64 2.94 -16.26
N GLY A 317 -26.32 4.22 -16.07
CA GLY A 317 -26.92 5.08 -15.04
C GLY A 317 -26.33 4.93 -13.64
N GLN A 318 -25.28 4.12 -13.46
CA GLN A 318 -24.62 3.91 -12.17
C GLN A 318 -23.58 5.01 -11.90
N PRO A 319 -23.50 5.56 -10.69
CA PRO A 319 -22.46 6.55 -10.38
C PRO A 319 -21.07 5.92 -10.41
N GLU A 320 -20.06 6.75 -10.69
CA GLU A 320 -18.67 6.34 -10.76
C GLU A 320 -17.75 7.31 -10.04
N ASN A 321 -16.88 6.73 -9.23
CA ASN A 321 -15.81 7.47 -8.57
C ASN A 321 -14.64 7.64 -9.52
N TRP A 322 -14.07 8.84 -9.54
CA TRP A 322 -12.96 9.17 -10.43
C TRP A 322 -11.84 9.85 -9.67
N PRO A 323 -10.56 9.56 -10.03
CA PRO A 323 -9.42 10.22 -9.44
C PRO A 323 -9.36 11.69 -9.90
N HIS A 324 -9.10 12.58 -8.96
CA HIS A 324 -8.80 13.98 -9.18
C HIS A 324 -7.33 14.22 -8.91
N LEU A 325 -6.58 14.63 -9.94
CA LEU A 325 -5.13 14.79 -9.85
C LEU A 325 -4.77 16.00 -8.97
N LEU A 326 -3.87 15.77 -8.02
CA LEU A 326 -3.22 16.82 -7.24
C LEU A 326 -1.83 17.11 -7.79
N ALA A 327 -1.33 18.33 -7.61
CA ALA A 327 0.01 18.76 -8.04
C ALA A 327 0.33 18.35 -9.51
N ASP A 328 -0.62 18.61 -10.41
CA ASP A 328 -0.53 18.27 -11.85
C ASP A 328 -0.36 16.76 -12.12
N GLY A 329 -0.78 15.94 -11.16
CA GLY A 329 -0.73 14.48 -11.22
C GLY A 329 0.65 13.89 -11.12
N ALA A 330 1.65 14.59 -10.58
CA ALA A 330 3.00 14.03 -10.42
C ALA A 330 2.96 12.66 -9.70
N LEU A 331 3.78 11.71 -10.15
CA LEU A 331 3.83 10.39 -9.55
C LEU A 331 4.49 10.46 -8.16
N VAL A 332 3.89 9.86 -7.14
CA VAL A 332 4.47 9.75 -5.81
C VAL A 332 5.13 8.37 -5.68
N THR A 333 6.44 8.35 -5.44
CA THR A 333 7.17 7.12 -5.14
C THR A 333 6.94 6.70 -3.68
N ALA A 334 7.33 5.47 -3.31
CA ALA A 334 7.24 5.02 -1.92
C ALA A 334 8.03 5.95 -0.97
N ALA A 335 9.28 6.26 -1.32
CA ALA A 335 10.12 7.19 -0.57
C ALA A 335 9.57 8.63 -0.58
N GLY A 336 8.97 9.07 -1.69
CA GLY A 336 8.29 10.36 -1.78
C GLY A 336 7.07 10.44 -0.86
N ARG A 337 6.31 9.35 -0.71
CA ARG A 337 5.18 9.31 0.23
C ARG A 337 5.66 9.42 1.67
N ILE A 338 6.70 8.68 2.05
CA ILE A 338 7.29 8.78 3.39
C ILE A 338 7.89 10.16 3.63
N ARG A 339 8.53 10.77 2.63
CA ARG A 339 9.02 12.14 2.71
C ARG A 339 7.88 13.11 3.07
N LEU A 340 6.76 13.08 2.36
CA LEU A 340 5.60 13.94 2.66
C LEU A 340 5.12 13.75 4.11
N ILE A 341 4.98 12.50 4.55
CA ILE A 341 4.59 12.17 5.94
C ILE A 341 5.57 12.76 6.97
N LEU A 342 6.87 12.69 6.69
CA LEU A 342 7.91 13.19 7.58
C LEU A 342 8.01 14.72 7.59
N GLU A 343 7.87 15.36 6.42
CA GLU A 343 7.86 16.82 6.28
C GLU A 343 6.63 17.43 6.96
N ASP A 344 5.47 16.77 6.86
CA ASP A 344 4.24 17.20 7.54
C ASP A 344 4.32 17.03 9.07
N GLY A 345 5.16 16.10 9.56
CA GLY A 345 5.31 15.80 10.99
C GLY A 345 4.07 15.22 11.67
N LEU A 346 3.02 14.92 10.90
CA LEU A 346 1.69 14.56 11.39
C LEU A 346 1.65 13.17 12.04
N ILE A 347 2.09 12.16 11.30
CA ILE A 347 2.01 10.78 11.75
C ILE A 347 2.93 10.57 12.97
N PRO A 348 4.14 11.14 13.06
CA PRO A 348 4.91 11.15 14.31
C PRO A 348 4.13 11.71 15.53
N ARG A 349 3.31 12.74 15.35
CA ARG A 349 2.46 13.27 16.44
C ARG A 349 1.34 12.29 16.82
N LEU A 350 0.65 11.72 15.82
CA LEU A 350 -0.38 10.69 16.06
C LEU A 350 0.21 9.47 16.78
N ASN A 351 1.38 9.02 16.35
CA ASN A 351 2.12 7.93 16.97
C ASN A 351 2.38 8.18 18.44
N ASN A 352 2.82 9.38 18.80
CA ASN A 352 3.06 9.75 20.19
C ASN A 352 1.77 9.75 21.02
N VAL A 353 0.69 10.35 20.48
CA VAL A 353 -0.61 10.47 21.16
C VAL A 353 -1.29 9.11 21.36
N PHE A 354 -1.25 8.24 20.34
CA PHE A 354 -1.84 6.91 20.40
C PHE A 354 -0.87 5.83 20.91
N GLY A 355 0.36 6.21 21.28
CA GLY A 355 1.38 5.28 21.78
C GLY A 355 1.84 4.22 20.77
N LEU A 356 1.68 4.47 19.47
CA LEU A 356 2.09 3.55 18.42
C LEU A 356 3.53 3.86 18.01
N ASN A 357 4.45 2.92 18.27
CA ASN A 357 5.86 3.08 17.89
C ASN A 357 6.09 2.82 16.39
N VAL A 358 5.41 3.57 15.52
CA VAL A 358 5.56 3.43 14.07
C VAL A 358 6.84 4.12 13.61
N LEU A 359 7.69 3.36 12.93
CA LEU A 359 8.93 3.82 12.33
C LEU A 359 8.73 4.11 10.84
N PHE A 360 9.48 5.07 10.32
CA PHE A 360 9.46 5.46 8.92
C PHE A 360 10.87 5.39 8.34
N SER A 361 11.01 4.74 7.20
CA SER A 361 12.24 4.76 6.42
C SER A 361 12.12 5.75 5.27
N SER A 362 12.80 6.89 5.40
CA SER A 362 12.99 7.83 4.29
C SER A 362 13.88 7.25 3.19
N LEU A 363 14.79 6.34 3.56
CA LEU A 363 15.69 5.64 2.63
C LEU A 363 14.96 4.67 1.68
N LEU A 364 14.05 3.83 2.21
CA LEU A 364 13.42 2.73 1.48
C LEU A 364 11.93 2.97 1.19
N GLY A 365 11.35 4.03 1.75
CA GLY A 365 9.94 4.35 1.54
C GLY A 365 8.98 3.38 2.21
N LEU A 366 9.33 2.81 3.36
CA LEU A 366 8.49 1.87 4.11
C LEU A 366 8.13 2.42 5.50
N SER A 367 7.02 1.94 6.06
CA SER A 367 6.68 2.07 7.48
C SER A 367 6.79 0.72 8.18
N ILE A 368 7.19 0.74 9.45
CA ILE A 368 7.22 -0.42 10.34
C ILE A 368 6.32 -0.08 11.52
N GLU A 369 5.20 -0.75 11.62
CA GLU A 369 4.19 -0.59 12.66
C GLU A 369 4.29 -1.74 13.66
N PRO A 370 3.96 -1.54 14.95
CA PRO A 370 3.82 -2.66 15.87
C PRO A 370 2.68 -3.58 15.40
N HIS A 371 2.89 -4.89 15.47
CA HIS A 371 1.83 -5.86 15.29
C HIS A 371 0.97 -5.90 16.54
N ILE A 372 -0.26 -5.42 16.43
CA ILE A 372 -1.25 -5.46 17.51
C ILE A 372 -2.01 -6.78 17.42
N THR A 373 -2.05 -7.54 18.50
CA THR A 373 -2.76 -8.82 18.58
C THR A 373 -4.23 -8.62 18.91
N GLY A 374 -5.09 -9.51 18.41
CA GLY A 374 -6.54 -9.51 18.68
C GLY A 374 -7.34 -9.49 17.37
N PRO A 375 -8.67 -9.68 17.45
CA PRO A 375 -9.54 -9.48 16.30
C PRO A 375 -9.62 -7.98 15.95
N THR A 376 -9.86 -7.70 14.68
CA THR A 376 -10.35 -6.37 14.29
C THR A 376 -11.73 -6.13 14.94
N PHE A 377 -12.12 -4.87 15.12
CA PHE A 377 -13.45 -4.52 15.62
C PHE A 377 -14.54 -5.09 14.71
N GLN A 378 -14.28 -5.18 13.41
CA GLN A 378 -15.16 -5.85 12.46
C GLN A 378 -15.38 -7.33 12.82
N GLU A 379 -14.30 -8.10 12.96
CA GLU A 379 -14.35 -9.53 13.29
C GLU A 379 -14.97 -9.78 14.66
N TYR A 380 -14.62 -8.94 15.65
CA TYR A 380 -15.16 -9.01 17.01
C TYR A 380 -16.68 -8.86 17.05
N ILE A 381 -17.22 -7.91 16.28
CA ILE A 381 -18.66 -7.64 16.23
C ILE A 381 -19.40 -8.68 15.38
N TRP A 382 -18.78 -9.22 14.32
CA TRP A 382 -19.35 -10.36 13.60
C TRP A 382 -19.47 -11.61 14.48
N ALA A 383 -18.47 -11.87 15.33
CA ALA A 383 -18.52 -12.99 16.26
C ALA A 383 -19.62 -12.81 17.33
N ASN A 384 -19.85 -11.56 17.78
CA ASN A 384 -20.91 -11.26 18.73
C ASN A 384 -21.52 -9.86 18.50
N PRO A 385 -22.61 -9.76 17.71
CA PRO A 385 -23.28 -8.49 17.42
C PRO A 385 -23.75 -7.72 18.66
N SER A 386 -23.99 -8.38 19.81
CA SER A 386 -24.42 -7.68 21.02
C SER A 386 -23.34 -6.74 21.58
N GLN A 387 -22.06 -6.98 21.25
CA GLN A 387 -20.92 -6.18 21.69
C GLN A 387 -20.85 -4.78 21.05
N LEU A 388 -21.64 -4.52 20.01
CA LEU A 388 -21.78 -3.19 19.41
C LEU A 388 -22.57 -2.27 20.35
N THR A 389 -21.93 -1.84 21.43
CA THR A 389 -22.53 -1.00 22.48
C THR A 389 -22.19 0.47 22.25
N LEU A 390 -22.93 1.36 22.93
CA LEU A 390 -22.65 2.79 22.91
C LEU A 390 -21.23 3.08 23.45
N ASP A 391 -20.77 2.35 24.46
CA ASP A 391 -19.44 2.55 25.05
C ASP A 391 -18.31 2.18 24.08
N PHE A 392 -18.45 1.10 23.32
CA PHE A 392 -17.51 0.76 22.25
C PHE A 392 -17.51 1.82 21.15
N TYR A 393 -18.70 2.26 20.74
CA TYR A 393 -18.83 3.27 19.70
C TYR A 393 -18.25 4.63 20.12
N GLN A 394 -18.39 5.00 21.40
CA GLN A 394 -17.75 6.19 21.96
C GLN A 394 -16.23 6.17 21.82
N GLN A 395 -15.58 5.00 21.91
CA GLN A 395 -14.13 4.91 21.68
C GLN A 395 -13.76 5.30 20.24
N ILE A 396 -14.56 4.89 19.24
CA ILE A 396 -14.33 5.28 17.83
C ILE A 396 -14.46 6.80 17.69
N VAL A 397 -15.54 7.38 18.22
CA VAL A 397 -15.74 8.84 18.16
C VAL A 397 -14.66 9.59 18.95
N MET A 398 -14.19 9.05 20.07
CA MET A 398 -13.08 9.61 20.83
C MET A 398 -11.81 9.70 19.98
N HIS A 399 -11.46 8.65 19.23
CA HIS A 399 -10.30 8.68 18.33
C HIS A 399 -10.45 9.74 17.25
N GLN A 400 -11.66 9.93 16.71
CA GLN A 400 -11.92 11.02 15.76
C GLN A 400 -11.79 12.41 16.42
N GLN A 401 -12.29 12.59 17.63
CA GLN A 401 -12.13 13.86 18.35
C GLN A 401 -10.66 14.15 18.69
N VAL A 402 -9.85 13.13 18.99
CA VAL A 402 -8.38 13.27 19.14
C VAL A 402 -7.76 13.76 17.82
N CYS A 403 -8.16 13.19 16.68
CA CYS A 403 -7.70 13.65 15.37
C CYS A 403 -8.06 15.12 15.12
N GLU A 404 -9.29 15.55 15.44
CA GLU A 404 -9.70 16.97 15.31
C GLU A 404 -8.85 17.90 16.19
N GLN A 405 -8.55 17.51 17.43
CA GLN A 405 -7.68 18.31 18.31
C GLN A 405 -6.27 18.46 17.74
N LEU A 406 -5.77 17.42 17.08
CA LEU A 406 -4.46 17.42 16.42
C LEU A 406 -4.47 18.09 15.04
N GLN A 407 -5.64 18.57 14.59
CA GLN A 407 -5.89 19.13 13.26
C GLN A 407 -5.59 18.14 12.12
N VAL A 408 -6.06 16.90 12.30
CA VAL A 408 -5.88 15.78 11.37
C VAL A 408 -7.23 15.38 10.80
N GLU A 409 -7.28 15.24 9.48
CA GLU A 409 -8.30 14.43 8.84
C GLU A 409 -7.77 13.02 8.67
N ASN A 410 -8.54 12.04 9.16
CA ASN A 410 -8.44 10.66 8.70
C ASN A 410 -9.76 10.31 8.00
N GLY A 411 -9.72 10.19 6.67
CA GLY A 411 -10.90 9.84 5.87
C GLY A 411 -11.24 8.34 5.88
N ASP A 412 -10.41 7.50 6.52
CA ASP A 412 -10.56 6.04 6.51
C ASP A 412 -11.12 5.49 7.82
N TRP A 413 -12.35 5.89 8.16
CA TRP A 413 -13.10 5.29 9.27
C TRP A 413 -13.69 3.94 8.85
N HIS A 414 -12.96 2.86 9.13
CA HIS A 414 -13.35 1.49 8.81
C HIS A 414 -13.18 0.58 10.03
N ALA A 415 -14.11 -0.34 10.27
CA ALA A 415 -14.08 -1.20 11.46
C ALA A 415 -12.83 -2.10 11.50
N ALA A 416 -12.30 -2.49 10.34
CA ALA A 416 -11.02 -3.21 10.25
C ALA A 416 -9.78 -2.39 10.67
N ASN A 417 -9.88 -1.06 10.77
CA ASN A 417 -8.77 -0.20 11.20
C ASN A 417 -8.68 -0.07 12.73
N PHE A 418 -9.51 -0.82 13.47
CA PHE A 418 -9.46 -0.88 14.92
C PHE A 418 -9.19 -2.31 15.37
N MET A 419 -8.18 -2.48 16.21
CA MET A 419 -7.90 -3.75 16.87
C MET A 419 -8.54 -3.74 18.26
N VAL A 420 -9.20 -4.84 18.62
CA VAL A 420 -9.83 -5.01 19.93
C VAL A 420 -8.88 -5.79 20.83
N ASP A 421 -8.52 -5.20 21.97
CA ASP A 421 -8.00 -5.97 23.09
C ASP A 421 -9.20 -6.60 23.81
N GLU A 422 -9.40 -7.90 23.63
CA GLU A 422 -10.54 -8.62 24.22
C GLU A 422 -10.51 -8.64 25.76
N GLN A 423 -9.34 -8.49 26.39
CA GLN A 423 -9.22 -8.47 27.85
C GLN A 423 -9.65 -7.13 28.43
N THR A 424 -9.21 -6.04 27.82
CA THR A 424 -9.49 -4.69 28.32
C THR A 424 -10.67 -4.00 27.64
N GLN A 425 -11.19 -4.59 26.56
CA GLN A 425 -12.25 -4.05 25.71
C GLN A 425 -11.90 -2.66 25.15
N LYS A 426 -10.60 -2.42 24.91
CA LYS A 426 -10.08 -1.17 24.35
C LYS A 426 -9.83 -1.30 22.84
N LEU A 427 -10.05 -0.19 22.13
CA LEU A 427 -9.73 -0.07 20.72
C LEU A 427 -8.35 0.55 20.51
N THR A 428 -7.56 -0.08 19.64
CA THR A 428 -6.34 0.51 19.09
C THR A 428 -6.57 0.85 17.62
N HIS A 429 -6.48 2.13 17.26
CA HIS A 429 -6.65 2.58 15.87
C HIS A 429 -5.34 2.42 15.13
N ILE A 430 -5.35 1.55 14.11
CA ILE A 430 -4.22 1.22 13.25
C ILE A 430 -4.44 1.78 11.84
N ASP A 431 -3.40 1.71 11.00
CA ASP A 431 -3.45 2.12 9.59
C ASP A 431 -3.79 3.60 9.32
N TRP A 432 -2.88 4.49 9.75
CA TRP A 432 -2.96 5.93 9.49
C TRP A 432 -2.64 6.34 8.05
N GLY A 433 -2.67 5.41 7.09
CA GLY A 433 -2.25 5.65 5.71
C GLY A 433 -3.06 6.76 4.99
N ALA A 434 -4.29 7.02 5.43
CA ALA A 434 -5.16 8.07 4.90
C ALA A 434 -5.09 9.40 5.66
N ALA A 435 -4.34 9.47 6.76
CA ALA A 435 -4.27 10.67 7.58
C ALA A 435 -3.52 11.81 6.86
N ARG A 436 -4.06 13.02 6.95
CA ARG A 436 -3.45 14.26 6.42
C ARG A 436 -3.72 15.45 7.33
N PRO A 437 -2.89 16.50 7.27
CA PRO A 437 -3.19 17.75 7.95
C PRO A 437 -4.47 18.37 7.39
N LEU A 438 -5.26 19.01 8.26
CA LEU A 438 -6.36 19.87 7.83
C LEU A 438 -5.82 21.09 7.09
N LEU A 439 -6.38 21.37 5.91
CA LEU A 439 -6.16 22.58 5.15
C LEU A 439 -6.75 23.79 5.88
N PRO A 440 -6.24 25.02 5.66
CA PRO A 440 -6.72 26.19 6.39
C PRO A 440 -8.23 26.41 6.31
N HIS A 441 -8.86 26.14 5.17
CA HIS A 441 -10.30 26.30 4.99
C HIS A 441 -11.13 25.21 5.70
N GLU A 442 -10.52 24.08 6.05
CA GLU A 442 -11.17 22.94 6.75
C GLU A 442 -11.17 23.10 8.27
N LYS A 443 -10.45 24.09 8.79
CA LYS A 443 -10.29 24.39 10.22
C LYS A 443 -11.42 25.28 10.74
N ASN A 444 -12.65 24.83 10.56
CA ASN A 444 -13.85 25.51 11.05
C ASN A 444 -14.86 24.51 11.63
N GLU A 445 -15.84 25.01 12.39
CA GLU A 445 -16.81 24.18 13.10
C GLU A 445 -17.73 23.37 12.17
N THR A 446 -18.11 23.95 11.02
CA THR A 446 -18.96 23.28 10.04
C THR A 446 -18.27 22.05 9.47
N GLU A 447 -17.01 22.19 9.08
CA GLU A 447 -16.19 21.11 8.53
C GLU A 447 -15.85 20.06 9.61
N ALA A 448 -15.58 20.49 10.84
CA ALA A 448 -15.40 19.57 11.97
C ALA A 448 -16.65 18.74 12.26
N LEU A 449 -17.85 19.34 12.17
CA LEU A 449 -19.11 18.62 12.29
C LEU A 449 -19.34 17.67 11.11
N ALA A 450 -18.98 18.07 9.89
CA ALA A 450 -19.06 17.21 8.73
C ALA A 450 -18.18 15.96 8.87
N ARG A 451 -16.93 16.11 9.33
CA ARG A 451 -16.02 14.99 9.62
C ARG A 451 -16.51 14.10 10.76
N LEU A 452 -17.06 14.68 11.84
CA LEU A 452 -17.72 13.88 12.89
C LEU A 452 -18.85 13.05 12.29
N LYS A 453 -19.70 13.63 11.45
CA LYS A 453 -20.79 12.90 10.76
C LYS A 453 -20.28 11.82 9.81
N GLN A 454 -19.09 11.94 9.25
CA GLN A 454 -18.50 10.90 8.39
C GLN A 454 -18.14 9.63 9.17
N VAL A 455 -17.88 9.70 10.48
CA VAL A 455 -17.55 8.53 11.32
C VAL A 455 -18.66 7.47 11.27
N LYS A 456 -19.92 7.88 11.08
CA LYS A 456 -21.06 6.97 10.92
C LYS A 456 -20.88 5.96 9.79
N ASN A 457 -20.09 6.30 8.77
CA ASN A 457 -19.84 5.45 7.61
C ASN A 457 -19.09 4.15 7.98
N ILE A 458 -18.55 4.05 9.19
CA ILE A 458 -18.00 2.80 9.72
C ILE A 458 -19.04 1.67 9.71
N ALA A 459 -20.34 2.01 9.75
CA ALA A 459 -21.48 1.11 9.58
C ALA A 459 -21.36 0.22 8.33
N TYR A 460 -20.85 0.76 7.22
CA TYR A 460 -20.73 0.01 5.96
C TYR A 460 -19.60 -1.02 5.97
N SER A 461 -18.71 -0.98 6.98
CA SER A 461 -17.62 -1.96 7.11
C SER A 461 -18.14 -3.37 7.35
N PHE A 462 -19.32 -3.52 7.98
CA PHE A 462 -19.82 -4.83 8.42
C PHE A 462 -20.43 -5.68 7.30
N ASN A 463 -20.77 -5.09 6.16
CA ASN A 463 -21.54 -5.77 5.09
C ASN A 463 -22.82 -6.47 5.60
N ASP A 464 -23.45 -5.92 6.64
CA ASP A 464 -24.64 -6.43 7.30
C ASP A 464 -25.57 -5.26 7.61
N GLU A 465 -26.80 -5.30 7.09
CA GLU A 465 -27.76 -4.19 7.18
C GLU A 465 -28.20 -3.91 8.63
N ALA A 466 -28.34 -4.95 9.46
CA ALA A 466 -28.79 -4.80 10.83
C ALA A 466 -27.68 -4.17 11.70
N LEU A 467 -26.43 -4.60 11.52
CA LEU A 467 -25.27 -3.99 12.15
C LEU A 467 -25.04 -2.55 11.67
N ALA A 468 -25.24 -2.29 10.38
CA ALA A 468 -25.15 -0.94 9.83
C ALA A 468 -26.18 0.00 10.48
N ALA A 469 -27.46 -0.40 10.49
CA ALA A 469 -28.53 0.39 11.11
C ALA A 469 -28.29 0.63 12.61
N ARG A 470 -27.80 -0.38 13.34
CA ARG A 470 -27.44 -0.23 14.75
C ARG A 470 -26.29 0.75 14.95
N THR A 471 -25.27 0.68 14.11
CA THR A 471 -24.11 1.60 14.17
C THR A 471 -24.53 3.05 13.90
N GLU A 472 -25.38 3.26 12.89
CA GLU A 472 -25.94 4.58 12.59
C GLU A 472 -26.77 5.11 13.76
N ALA A 473 -27.63 4.28 14.36
CA ALA A 473 -28.44 4.65 15.52
C ALA A 473 -27.58 5.03 16.74
N LEU A 474 -26.50 4.29 17.02
CA LEU A 474 -25.56 4.64 18.09
C LEU A 474 -24.83 5.96 17.82
N HIS A 475 -24.50 6.24 16.55
CA HIS A 475 -23.90 7.51 16.16
C HIS A 475 -24.86 8.68 16.39
N GLU A 476 -26.11 8.53 15.94
CA GLU A 476 -27.14 9.56 16.13
C GLU A 476 -27.40 9.80 17.61
N GLN A 477 -27.54 8.74 18.40
CA GLN A 477 -27.68 8.83 19.85
C GLN A 477 -26.53 9.63 20.48
N LEU A 478 -25.28 9.35 20.10
CA LEU A 478 -24.10 10.03 20.66
C LEU A 478 -24.04 11.50 20.25
N VAL A 479 -24.29 11.80 18.97
CA VAL A 479 -24.14 13.18 18.43
C VAL A 479 -25.30 14.08 18.85
N GLN A 480 -26.49 13.53 19.13
CA GLN A 480 -27.64 14.29 19.62
C GLN A 480 -27.63 14.52 21.14
N ASP A 481 -26.83 13.77 21.90
CA ASP A 481 -26.63 13.98 23.34
C ASP A 481 -25.43 14.92 23.58
N ASP A 482 -25.74 16.20 23.81
CA ASP A 482 -24.75 17.25 24.05
C ASP A 482 -23.82 16.95 25.23
N ALA A 483 -24.34 16.34 26.30
CA ALA A 483 -23.56 16.03 27.49
C ALA A 483 -22.57 14.90 27.19
N LEU A 484 -23.03 13.86 26.48
CA LEU A 484 -22.19 12.74 26.10
C LEU A 484 -21.08 13.16 25.12
N LEU A 485 -21.43 13.93 24.09
CA LEU A 485 -20.46 14.43 23.12
C LEU A 485 -19.45 15.39 23.77
N ALA A 486 -19.89 16.23 24.71
CA ALA A 486 -19.00 17.10 25.48
C ALA A 486 -18.00 16.30 26.33
N ASP A 487 -18.42 15.19 26.95
CA ASP A 487 -17.51 14.30 27.68
C ASP A 487 -16.47 13.65 26.77
N VAL A 488 -16.89 13.11 25.62
CA VAL A 488 -15.96 12.52 24.63
C VAL A 488 -14.92 13.54 24.17
N ARG A 489 -15.36 14.77 23.86
CA ARG A 489 -14.46 15.89 23.51
C ARG A 489 -13.49 16.24 24.62
N ARG A 490 -13.96 16.27 25.87
CA ARG A 490 -13.12 16.53 27.04
C ARG A 490 -12.05 15.45 27.21
N ARG A 491 -12.41 14.17 27.10
CA ARG A 491 -11.47 13.04 27.13
C ARG A 491 -10.43 13.13 26.02
N ALA A 492 -10.85 13.46 24.80
CA ALA A 492 -9.93 13.64 23.68
C ALA A 492 -8.89 14.76 23.93
N ARG A 493 -9.30 15.89 24.49
CA ARG A 493 -8.38 16.98 24.87
C ARG A 493 -7.35 16.54 25.91
N ILE A 494 -7.78 15.75 26.92
CA ILE A 494 -6.88 15.23 27.96
C ILE A 494 -5.81 14.32 27.34
N VAL A 495 -6.21 13.43 26.42
CA VAL A 495 -5.28 12.54 25.73
C VAL A 495 -4.23 13.33 24.96
N VAL A 496 -4.65 14.32 24.16
CA VAL A 496 -3.70 15.18 23.41
C VAL A 496 -2.78 15.95 24.35
N ALA A 497 -3.33 16.59 25.39
CA ALA A 497 -2.55 17.37 26.36
C ALA A 497 -1.58 16.52 27.19
N SER A 498 -1.81 15.21 27.33
CA SER A 498 -0.90 14.30 28.05
C SER A 498 0.28 13.80 27.20
N ALA A 499 0.22 14.02 25.88
CA ALA A 499 1.24 13.57 24.93
C ALA A 499 2.14 14.71 24.43
N GLU A 500 1.76 15.97 24.66
CA GLU A 500 2.60 17.17 24.48
C GLU A 500 3.46 17.41 25.72
#